data_AF-A0A7V2ED40-F1
#
_entry.id   AF-A0A7V2ED40-F1
#
_cell.length_a   1.000
_cell.length_b   1.000
_cell.length_c   1.000
_cell.angle_alpha   90.00
_cell.angle_beta   90.00
_cell.angle_gamma   90.00
#
_symmetry.space_group_name_H-M   'P 1'
#
loop_
_entity.id
_entity.type
_entity.pdbx_description
1 polymer ?
#
loop_
_entity_poly.entity_id
_entity_poly.type
_entity_poly.pdbx_seq_one_letter_code
_entity_poly.pdbx_strand_id
1 'polypeptide(L)'
;LRSYKRKFIIVFDGREEYPNYHMENVIFTKGKSADEYIKNFLKNYKNKDEIIVVSNDKSIINYAKMLKVKTISTKQFLNERKNKEIKEEKINFDEITKEIMKEWGLT
;
A
#
# COMPACT_ATOMS: atom_id res chain seq x y z
N LEU A 1 2.19 20.27 6.42
CA LEU A 1 2.73 18.90 6.28
C LEU A 1 2.50 18.42 4.84
N ARG A 2 3.57 18.30 4.03
CA ARG A 2 3.47 17.89 2.62
C ARG A 2 3.10 16.40 2.57
N SER A 3 1.87 16.08 2.16
CA SER A 3 1.43 14.69 1.98
C SER A 3 2.10 14.13 0.73
N TYR A 4 3.19 13.36 0.91
CA TYR A 4 3.79 12.62 -0.19
C TYR A 4 2.84 11.47 -0.55
N LYS A 5 2.05 11.63 -1.64
CA LYS A 5 1.34 10.52 -2.28
C LYS A 5 2.38 9.48 -2.70
N ARG A 6 2.53 8.42 -1.89
CA ARG A 6 3.34 7.26 -2.28
C ARG A 6 2.59 6.55 -3.40
N LYS A 7 3.21 6.49 -4.58
CA LYS A 7 2.68 5.69 -5.69
C LYS A 7 2.92 4.23 -5.36
N PHE A 8 1.84 3.46 -5.26
CA PHE A 8 1.93 2.00 -5.22
C PHE A 8 2.07 1.50 -6.64
N ILE A 9 2.64 0.32 -6.85
CA ILE A 9 2.54 -0.40 -8.12
C ILE A 9 2.25 -1.83 -7.73
N ILE A 10 1.09 -2.34 -8.15
CA ILE A 10 0.68 -3.72 -7.95
C ILE A 10 0.88 -4.45 -9.27
N VAL A 11 1.64 -5.53 -9.25
CA VAL A 11 1.95 -6.32 -10.45
C VAL A 11 1.24 -7.66 -10.34
N PHE A 12 0.37 -7.97 -11.30
CA PHE A 12 -0.31 -9.25 -11.42
C PHE A 12 0.22 -10.03 -12.61
N ASP A 13 0.36 -11.34 -12.44
CA ASP A 13 0.68 -12.25 -13.54
C ASP A 13 -0.53 -12.31 -14.50
N GLY A 14 -0.30 -12.05 -15.79
CA GLY A 14 -1.40 -11.89 -16.74
C GLY A 14 -2.01 -13.22 -17.17
N ARG A 15 -3.32 -13.35 -17.01
CA ARG A 15 -4.16 -14.19 -17.89
C ARG A 15 -4.67 -13.31 -19.01
N GLU A 16 -4.60 -13.78 -20.25
CA GLU A 16 -5.07 -13.06 -21.46
C GLU A 16 -6.55 -12.66 -21.42
N GLU A 17 -7.29 -13.24 -20.49
CA GLU A 17 -8.76 -13.23 -20.39
C GLU A 17 -9.34 -11.98 -19.71
N TYR A 18 -8.51 -11.18 -19.02
CA TYR A 18 -8.99 -9.95 -18.38
C TYR A 18 -8.75 -8.74 -19.28
N PRO A 19 -9.78 -7.91 -19.55
CA PRO A 19 -9.58 -6.66 -20.28
C PRO A 19 -8.53 -5.83 -19.53
N ASN A 20 -7.74 -5.08 -20.28
CA ASN A 20 -6.76 -4.12 -19.75
C ASN A 20 -7.49 -3.12 -18.82
N TYR A 21 -7.70 -3.50 -17.57
CA TYR A 21 -8.17 -2.59 -16.55
C TYR A 21 -7.01 -1.65 -16.29
N HIS A 22 -7.06 -0.49 -16.92
CA HIS A 22 -6.19 0.64 -16.61
C HIS A 22 -6.63 1.21 -15.25
N MET A 23 -6.43 0.43 -14.19
CA MET A 23 -6.46 0.96 -12.84
C MET A 23 -5.15 1.69 -12.63
N GLU A 24 -5.22 2.94 -12.17
CA GLU A 24 -4.04 3.68 -11.74
C GLU A 24 -3.25 2.78 -10.78
N ASN A 25 -1.96 2.56 -11.07
CA ASN A 25 -1.04 1.78 -10.24
C ASN A 25 -1.13 0.25 -10.33
N VAL A 26 -1.88 -0.33 -11.28
CA VAL A 26 -1.90 -1.79 -11.50
C VAL A 26 -1.27 -2.13 -12.84
N ILE A 27 -0.40 -3.14 -12.85
CA ILE A 27 0.30 -3.65 -14.03
C ILE A 27 0.00 -5.13 -14.19
N PHE A 28 -0.61 -5.50 -15.32
CA PHE A 28 -0.82 -6.89 -15.72
C PHE A 28 0.26 -7.30 -16.71
N THR A 29 0.99 -8.37 -16.44
CA THR A 29 2.07 -8.83 -17.31
C THR A 29 1.53 -9.72 -18.43
N LYS A 30 1.46 -9.21 -19.67
CA LYS A 30 1.01 -10.00 -20.82
C LYS A 30 2.09 -10.97 -21.28
N GLY A 31 1.94 -12.27 -20.96
CA GLY A 31 2.83 -13.34 -21.41
C GLY A 31 4.22 -13.36 -20.75
N LYS A 32 4.46 -12.52 -19.73
CA LYS A 32 5.64 -12.54 -18.87
C LYS A 32 5.22 -12.77 -17.44
N SER A 33 6.06 -13.42 -16.65
CA SER A 33 5.78 -13.55 -15.22
C SER A 33 5.90 -12.21 -14.50
N ALA A 34 5.07 -11.99 -13.48
CA ALA A 34 5.19 -10.86 -12.57
C ALA A 34 6.60 -10.74 -11.95
N ASP A 35 7.24 -11.88 -11.65
CA ASP A 35 8.62 -11.94 -11.14
C ASP A 35 9.62 -11.29 -12.10
N GLU A 36 9.53 -11.62 -13.39
CA GLU A 36 10.43 -11.09 -14.42
C GLU A 36 10.24 -9.58 -14.57
N TYR A 37 8.98 -9.14 -14.58
CA TYR A 37 8.64 -7.72 -14.65
C TYR A 37 9.24 -6.97 -13.46
N ILE A 38 9.01 -7.44 -12.23
CA ILE A 38 9.51 -6.81 -11.01
C ILE A 38 11.04 -6.76 -11.02
N LYS A 39 11.72 -7.86 -11.39
CA LYS A 39 13.19 -7.89 -11.46
C LYS A 39 13.73 -6.87 -12.47
N ASN A 40 13.14 -6.80 -13.67
CA ASN A 40 13.56 -5.83 -14.68
C ASN A 40 13.27 -4.38 -14.25
N PHE A 41 12.12 -4.14 -13.64
CA PHE A 41 11.75 -2.83 -13.07
C PHE A 41 12.79 -2.40 -12.01
N LEU A 42 13.06 -3.28 -11.05
CA LEU A 42 14.04 -3.02 -10.00
C LEU A 42 15.43 -2.81 -10.56
N LYS A 43 15.85 -3.53 -11.61
CA LYS A 43 17.17 -3.33 -12.25
C LYS A 43 17.31 -1.95 -12.85
N ASN A 44 16.30 -1.50 -13.61
CA ASN A 44 16.38 -0.27 -14.42
C ASN A 44 16.03 1.00 -13.64
N TYR A 45 15.45 0.90 -12.45
CA TYR A 45 15.08 2.06 -11.66
C TYR A 45 16.31 2.84 -11.15
N LYS A 46 16.39 4.16 -11.37
CA LYS A 46 17.60 4.93 -11.03
C LYS A 46 17.87 5.02 -9.54
N ASN A 47 16.87 5.36 -8.73
CA ASN A 47 17.05 5.61 -7.30
C ASN A 47 16.48 4.47 -6.45
N LYS A 48 17.33 3.52 -6.02
CA LYS A 48 16.88 2.34 -5.27
C LYS A 48 16.29 2.68 -3.89
N ASP A 49 16.72 3.78 -3.29
CA ASP A 49 16.30 4.19 -1.94
C ASP A 49 14.85 4.69 -1.89
N GLU A 50 14.28 5.04 -3.05
CA GLU A 50 12.88 5.48 -3.19
C GLU A 50 11.91 4.30 -3.33
N ILE A 51 12.41 3.07 -3.49
CA ILE A 51 11.58 1.88 -3.68
C ILE A 51 11.60 1.02 -2.41
N ILE A 52 10.41 0.53 -2.07
CA ILE A 52 10.23 -0.56 -1.12
C ILE A 52 9.51 -1.70 -1.84
N VAL A 53 10.10 -2.88 -1.80
CA VAL A 53 9.49 -4.11 -2.31
C VAL A 53 8.70 -4.76 -1.20
N VAL A 54 7.39 -4.95 -1.44
CA VAL A 54 6.50 -5.68 -0.54
C VAL A 54 6.30 -7.07 -1.11
N SER A 55 6.90 -8.10 -0.52
CA SER A 55 6.71 -9.49 -0.95
C SER A 55 7.06 -10.47 0.16
N ASN A 56 6.51 -11.68 0.08
CA ASN A 56 6.94 -12.84 0.87
C ASN A 56 7.73 -13.86 0.03
N ASP A 57 7.86 -13.62 -1.27
CA ASP A 57 8.62 -14.49 -2.18
C ASP A 57 10.13 -14.28 -1.98
N LYS A 58 10.83 -15.36 -1.61
CA LYS A 58 12.28 -15.33 -1.40
C LYS A 58 13.06 -14.99 -2.68
N SER A 59 12.60 -15.39 -3.86
CA SER A 59 13.22 -15.05 -5.17
C SER A 59 13.30 -13.54 -5.34
N ILE A 60 12.17 -12.86 -5.17
CA ILE A 60 12.06 -11.40 -5.34
C ILE A 60 12.82 -10.68 -4.22
N ILE A 61 12.64 -11.11 -2.97
CA ILE A 61 13.31 -10.49 -1.82
C ILE A 61 14.82 -10.56 -1.94
N ASN A 62 15.37 -11.73 -2.30
CA ASN A 62 16.81 -11.90 -2.45
C ASN A 62 17.34 -11.02 -3.60
N TYR A 63 16.62 -10.96 -4.72
CA TYR A 63 16.99 -10.10 -5.84
C TYR A 63 16.97 -8.60 -5.46
N ALA A 64 15.93 -8.15 -4.75
CA ALA A 64 15.83 -6.78 -4.26
C ALA A 64 16.98 -6.43 -3.30
N LYS A 65 17.32 -7.35 -2.39
CA LYS A 65 18.45 -7.20 -1.46
C LYS A 65 19.79 -7.11 -2.19
N MET A 66 20.01 -7.91 -3.24
CA MET A 66 21.22 -7.81 -4.07
C MET A 66 21.36 -6.42 -4.70
N LEU A 67 20.24 -5.78 -5.05
CA LEU A 67 20.20 -4.42 -5.59
C LEU A 67 20.16 -3.33 -4.52
N LYS A 68 20.36 -3.68 -3.24
CA LYS A 68 20.26 -2.77 -2.07
C LYS A 68 18.91 -2.05 -1.95
N VAL A 69 17.85 -2.64 -2.50
CA VAL A 69 16.48 -2.12 -2.37
C VAL A 69 15.88 -2.59 -1.04
N LYS A 70 15.15 -1.70 -0.37
CA LYS A 70 14.46 -2.04 0.88
C LYS A 70 13.34 -3.04 0.63
N THR A 71 13.21 -4.02 1.52
CA THR A 71 12.17 -5.06 1.43
C THR A 71 11.36 -5.12 2.72
N ILE A 72 10.05 -5.35 2.62
CA ILE A 72 9.16 -5.59 3.75
C ILE A 72 8.24 -6.78 3.43
N SER A 73 7.87 -7.56 4.45
CA SER A 73 6.89 -8.63 4.26
C SER A 73 5.48 -8.08 4.05
N THR A 74 4.63 -8.85 3.37
CA THR A 74 3.21 -8.51 3.20
C THR A 74 2.51 -8.36 4.55
N LYS A 75 2.83 -9.23 5.53
CA LYS A 75 2.29 -9.15 6.89
C LYS A 75 2.65 -7.85 7.59
N GLN A 76 3.92 -7.45 7.55
CA GLN A 76 4.37 -6.18 8.15
C GLN A 76 3.72 -4.98 7.45
N PHE A 77 3.67 -5.00 6.12
CA PHE A 77 3.02 -3.96 5.34
C PHE A 77 1.54 -3.77 5.70
N LEU A 78 0.80 -4.88 5.85
CA LEU A 78 -0.61 -4.85 6.26
C LEU A 78 -0.79 -4.35 7.70
N ASN A 79 0.08 -4.76 8.63
CA ASN A 79 0.02 -4.32 10.02
C ASN A 79 0.30 -2.81 10.17
N GLU A 80 1.26 -2.27 9.42
CA GLU A 80 1.53 -0.83 9.40
C GLU A 80 0.34 0.01 8.89
N ARG A 81 -0.49 -0.56 8.01
CA ARG A 81 -1.74 0.09 7.57
C ARG A 81 -2.85 0.01 8.61
N LYS A 82 -3.07 -1.15 9.23
CA LYS A 82 -4.11 -1.32 10.26
C LYS A 82 -3.93 -0.35 11.43
N ASN A 83 -2.69 -0.12 11.86
CA ASN A 83 -2.40 0.80 12.96
C ASN A 83 -2.60 2.29 12.61
N LYS A 84 -2.78 2.63 11.32
CA LYS A 84 -3.08 4.00 10.88
C LYS A 84 -4.57 4.29 10.73
N GLU A 85 -5.38 3.26 10.46
CA GLU A 85 -6.83 3.40 10.30
C GLU A 85 -7.58 3.41 11.65
N ILE A 86 -6.94 2.95 12.73
CA ILE A 86 -7.50 3.03 14.08
C ILE A 86 -6.93 4.27 14.80
N LYS A 87 -7.32 5.44 14.31
CA LYS A 87 -7.65 6.55 15.21
C LYS A 87 -9.16 6.65 15.18
N GLU A 88 -9.83 5.70 15.83
CA GLU A 88 -11.17 5.99 16.33
C GLU A 88 -10.97 7.19 17.25
N GLU A 89 -11.33 8.38 16.78
CA GLU A 89 -11.58 9.50 17.68
C GLU A 89 -12.58 8.95 18.68
N LYS A 90 -12.17 8.83 19.94
CA LYS A 90 -13.10 8.49 21.01
C LYS A 90 -14.10 9.63 21.08
N ILE A 91 -15.23 9.45 20.40
CA ILE A 91 -16.35 10.35 20.47
C ILE A 91 -16.83 10.29 21.92
N ASN A 92 -16.65 11.40 22.65
CA ASN A 92 -17.14 11.52 24.01
C ASN A 92 -18.65 11.75 23.97
N PHE A 93 -19.43 10.66 23.93
CA PHE A 93 -20.88 10.70 23.85
C PHE A 93 -21.52 11.53 24.97
N ASP A 94 -20.89 11.60 26.15
CA ASP A 94 -21.40 12.38 27.29
C ASP A 94 -21.34 13.89 27.02
N GLU A 95 -20.33 14.35 26.30
CA GLU A 95 -20.14 15.76 25.96
C GLU A 95 -21.13 16.19 24.87
N ILE A 96 -21.33 15.33 23.87
CA ILE A 96 -22.35 15.52 22.83
C ILE A 96 -23.76 15.54 23.42
N THR A 97 -24.05 14.62 24.35
CA THR A 97 -25.38 14.54 24.98
C THR A 97 -25.68 15.78 25.81
N LYS A 98 -24.69 16.30 26.55
CA LYS A 98 -24.82 17.55 27.31
C LYS A 98 -25.07 18.75 26.41
N GLU A 99 -24.38 18.82 25.27
CA GLU A 99 -24.51 19.95 24.35
C GLU A 99 -25.88 19.94 23.65
N ILE A 100 -26.39 18.76 23.26
CA ILE A 100 -27.74 18.60 22.72
C ILE A 100 -28.81 18.95 23.77
N MET A 101 -28.66 18.48 25.02
CA MET A 101 -29.60 18.80 26.10
C MET A 101 -29.69 20.31 26.37
N LYS A 102 -28.56 21.01 26.29
CA LYS A 102 -28.50 22.46 26.47
C LYS A 102 -29.23 23.21 25.34
N GLU A 103 -29.01 22.80 24.10
CA GLU A 103 -29.63 23.43 22.92
C GLU A 103 -31.15 23.22 22.91
N TRP A 104 -31.63 22.11 23.48
CA TRP A 104 -33.04 21.75 23.57
C TRP A 104 -33.71 22.21 24.87
N GLY A 105 -32.98 22.91 25.75
CA GLY A 105 -33.50 23.41 27.04
C GLY A 105 -33.90 22.31 28.03
N LEU A 106 -33.31 21.12 27.93
CA LEU A 106 -33.57 19.97 28.79
C LEU A 106 -32.67 19.93 30.05
N THR A 107 -31.75 20.89 30.16
CA THR A 107 -30.83 21.13 31.28
C THR A 107 -30.77 22.60 31.64
#